data_AF-A0A928I876-F1
#
_entry.id   AF-A0A928I876-F1
#
_cell.length_a   1.000
_cell.length_b   1.000
_cell.length_c   1.000
_cell.angle_alpha   90.00
_cell.angle_beta   90.00
_cell.angle_gamma   90.00
#
_symmetry.space_group_name_H-M   'P 1'
#
loop_
_entity.id
_entity.type
_entity.pdbx_description
1 polymer ?
#
loop_
_entity_poly.entity_id
_entity_poly.type
_entity_poly.pdbx_seq_one_letter_code
_entity_poly.pdbx_strand_id
1 'polypeptide(L)'
;MNKKERTVRLVGVLLCEIFAIITIIMMINCEQYDKLLLAIATPFIILAPKTAEWIFHCKISLPVYLFGLFYAIGPMLGHCHNLYYTVPWWDKMLHISGGVMFAFLGLFLFEKYVGKDKKKTVMTAMFALCFSMAIAVLWEFCEFGADTFFGMDMQDDMVITHINSYLLDEGVGVAGSIENIEEVIVDGQVLPVKGYIDIGLTDTMLDMLLETMGAVVVAIIYIASKGNFAVFKKKEEAGT
;
A
#
# COMPACT_ATOMS: atom_id res chain seq x y z
N MET A 1 -20.06 20.51 -5.63
CA MET A 1 -19.51 19.59 -6.67
C MET A 1 -20.39 19.70 -7.90
N ASN A 2 -19.83 20.10 -9.03
CA ASN A 2 -20.63 20.33 -10.23
C ASN A 2 -21.07 19.00 -10.88
N LYS A 3 -22.08 19.06 -11.77
CA LYS A 3 -22.63 17.87 -12.45
C LYS A 3 -21.56 17.09 -13.22
N LYS A 4 -20.61 17.79 -13.84
CA LYS A 4 -19.51 17.20 -14.62
C LYS A 4 -18.57 16.36 -13.74
N GLU A 5 -18.13 16.89 -12.60
CA GLU A 5 -17.28 16.17 -11.64
C GLU A 5 -17.97 14.90 -11.12
N ARG A 6 -19.27 14.99 -10.81
CA ARG A 6 -20.05 13.82 -10.39
C ARG A 6 -20.08 12.74 -11.47
N THR A 7 -20.31 13.14 -12.72
CA THR A 7 -20.31 12.21 -13.87
C THR A 7 -18.94 11.57 -14.07
N VAL A 8 -17.85 12.35 -14.04
CA VAL A 8 -16.49 11.81 -14.22
C VAL A 8 -16.15 10.78 -13.14
N ARG A 9 -16.47 11.05 -11.87
CA ARG A 9 -16.24 10.08 -10.80
C ARG A 9 -17.04 8.80 -10.96
N LEU A 10 -18.32 8.92 -11.31
CA LEU A 10 -19.17 7.76 -11.51
C LEU A 10 -18.66 6.89 -12.66
N VAL A 11 -18.32 7.52 -13.80
CA VAL A 11 -17.75 6.81 -14.94
C VAL A 11 -16.43 6.16 -14.58
N GLY A 12 -15.54 6.86 -13.86
CA GLY A 12 -14.26 6.29 -13.41
C GLY A 12 -14.43 5.04 -12.54
N VAL A 13 -15.33 5.09 -11.55
CA VAL A 13 -15.65 3.91 -10.71
C VAL A 13 -16.18 2.78 -11.58
N LEU A 14 -17.19 3.04 -12.44
CA LEU A 14 -17.78 2.00 -13.29
C LEU A 14 -16.75 1.34 -14.22
N LEU A 15 -15.83 2.12 -14.80
CA LEU A 15 -14.76 1.58 -15.63
C LEU A 15 -13.81 0.69 -14.85
N CYS A 16 -13.42 1.09 -13.63
CA CYS A 16 -12.56 0.29 -12.77
C CYS A 16 -13.26 -1.00 -12.32
N GLU A 17 -14.54 -0.93 -11.95
CA GLU A 17 -15.34 -2.10 -11.57
C GLU A 17 -15.51 -3.09 -12.71
N ILE A 18 -15.83 -2.60 -13.92
CA ILE A 18 -15.93 -3.44 -15.12
C ILE A 18 -14.58 -4.11 -15.40
N PHE A 19 -13.48 -3.36 -15.31
CA PHE A 19 -12.14 -3.91 -15.48
C PHE A 19 -11.79 -5.00 -14.45
N ALA A 20 -12.13 -4.78 -13.18
CA ALA A 20 -11.94 -5.77 -12.11
C ALA A 20 -12.76 -7.04 -12.36
N ILE A 21 -14.04 -6.91 -12.71
CA ILE A 21 -14.90 -8.06 -13.02
C ILE A 21 -14.37 -8.85 -14.23
N ILE A 22 -13.94 -8.16 -15.29
CA ILE A 22 -13.33 -8.82 -16.46
C ILE A 22 -12.06 -9.57 -16.04
N THR A 23 -11.22 -8.96 -15.20
CA THR A 23 -9.98 -9.58 -14.71
C THR A 23 -10.29 -10.82 -13.87
N ILE A 24 -11.28 -10.79 -12.99
CA ILE A 24 -11.73 -11.98 -12.23
C ILE A 24 -12.15 -13.12 -13.16
N ILE A 25 -12.99 -12.82 -14.17
CA ILE A 25 -13.43 -13.82 -15.15
C ILE A 25 -12.24 -14.40 -15.91
N MET A 26 -11.26 -13.56 -16.26
CA MET A 26 -10.03 -13.98 -16.93
C MET A 26 -9.21 -14.93 -16.06
N MET A 27 -9.00 -14.60 -14.77
CA MET A 27 -8.25 -15.46 -13.83
C MET A 27 -8.91 -16.83 -13.69
N ILE A 28 -10.24 -16.89 -13.61
CA ILE A 28 -10.99 -18.15 -13.52
C ILE A 28 -10.82 -18.98 -14.81
N ASN A 29 -10.98 -18.35 -15.98
CA ASN A 29 -10.89 -19.05 -17.26
C ASN A 29 -9.48 -19.53 -17.60
N CYS A 30 -8.45 -18.84 -17.09
CA CYS A 30 -7.05 -19.21 -17.25
C CYS A 30 -6.51 -20.08 -16.11
N GLU A 31 -7.37 -20.51 -15.17
CA GLU A 31 -7.01 -21.34 -14.00
C GLU A 31 -5.90 -20.71 -13.13
N GLN A 32 -5.81 -19.38 -13.08
CA GLN A 32 -4.86 -18.61 -12.27
C GLN A 32 -5.45 -18.32 -10.88
N TYR A 33 -5.63 -19.38 -10.09
CA TYR A 33 -6.33 -19.30 -8.81
C TYR A 33 -5.55 -18.59 -7.70
N ASP A 34 -4.22 -18.60 -7.78
CA ASP A 34 -3.30 -17.82 -6.94
C ASP A 34 -3.67 -16.33 -6.91
N LYS A 35 -4.15 -15.81 -8.05
CA LYS A 35 -4.44 -14.39 -8.23
C LYS A 35 -5.84 -13.97 -7.79
N LEU A 36 -6.71 -14.92 -7.45
CA LEU A 36 -8.13 -14.65 -7.25
C LEU A 36 -8.44 -13.84 -6.00
N LEU A 37 -7.70 -14.03 -4.91
CA LEU A 37 -7.98 -13.29 -3.67
C LEU A 37 -7.85 -11.78 -3.90
N LEU A 38 -6.73 -11.34 -4.49
CA LEU A 38 -6.52 -9.94 -4.80
C LEU A 38 -7.53 -9.43 -5.85
N ALA A 39 -7.81 -10.22 -6.89
CA ALA A 39 -8.78 -9.85 -7.92
C ALA A 39 -10.19 -9.64 -7.32
N ILE A 40 -10.62 -10.50 -6.39
CA ILE A 40 -11.91 -10.40 -5.69
C ILE A 40 -11.91 -9.25 -4.68
N ALA A 41 -10.79 -8.97 -4.01
CA ALA A 41 -10.67 -7.84 -3.09
C ALA A 41 -10.74 -6.48 -3.81
N THR A 42 -10.23 -6.40 -5.05
CA THR A 42 -10.07 -5.14 -5.81
C THR A 42 -11.38 -4.34 -5.99
N PRO A 43 -12.53 -4.92 -6.39
CA PRO A 43 -13.83 -4.23 -6.39
C PRO A 43 -14.15 -3.49 -5.08
N PHE A 44 -13.86 -4.11 -3.92
CA PHE A 44 -14.09 -3.47 -2.63
C PHE A 44 -13.12 -2.32 -2.38
N ILE A 45 -11.86 -2.44 -2.81
CA ILE A 45 -10.85 -1.39 -2.70
C ILE A 45 -11.19 -0.20 -3.61
N ILE A 46 -11.74 -0.42 -4.81
CA ILE A 46 -12.21 0.65 -5.71
C ILE A 46 -13.23 1.57 -5.04
N LEU A 47 -14.04 1.04 -4.12
CA LEU A 47 -15.01 1.81 -3.35
C LEU A 47 -14.38 2.61 -2.20
N ALA A 48 -13.12 2.39 -1.84
CA ALA A 48 -12.46 3.01 -0.68
C ALA A 48 -12.50 4.54 -0.68
N PRO A 49 -12.24 5.27 -1.79
CA PRO A 49 -12.35 6.74 -1.80
C PRO A 49 -13.77 7.23 -1.49
N LYS A 50 -14.78 6.50 -1.97
CA LYS A 50 -16.18 6.82 -1.72
C LYS A 50 -16.57 6.53 -0.26
N THR A 51 -16.11 5.41 0.26
CA THR A 51 -16.28 5.01 1.66
C THR A 51 -15.61 6.01 2.59
N ALA A 52 -14.40 6.47 2.28
CA ALA A 52 -13.70 7.53 3.02
C ALA A 52 -14.49 8.84 3.05
N GLU A 53 -15.04 9.30 1.92
CA GLU A 53 -15.92 10.49 1.90
C GLU A 53 -17.14 10.34 2.81
N TRP A 54 -17.70 9.12 2.88
CA TRP A 54 -18.87 8.81 3.69
C TRP A 54 -18.53 8.77 5.18
N ILE A 55 -17.53 7.97 5.58
CA ILE A 55 -17.06 7.81 6.97
C ILE A 55 -16.57 9.14 7.53
N PHE A 56 -15.67 9.81 6.81
CA PHE A 56 -15.03 11.04 7.30
C PHE A 56 -15.82 12.30 6.94
N HIS A 57 -17.04 12.17 6.41
CA HIS A 57 -17.91 13.27 6.02
C HIS A 57 -17.15 14.40 5.29
N CYS A 58 -16.40 14.03 4.26
CA CYS A 58 -15.50 14.92 3.51
C CYS A 58 -15.76 14.88 2.01
N LYS A 59 -15.10 15.79 1.29
CA LYS A 59 -15.01 15.73 -0.17
C LYS A 59 -13.56 15.71 -0.60
N ILE A 60 -13.18 14.62 -1.25
CA ILE A 60 -11.89 14.45 -1.91
C ILE A 60 -11.93 15.33 -3.16
N SER A 61 -10.83 15.98 -3.56
CA SER A 61 -10.79 16.70 -4.84
C SER A 61 -10.84 15.72 -6.02
N LEU A 62 -11.32 16.15 -7.20
CA LEU A 62 -11.41 15.24 -8.36
C LEU A 62 -10.05 14.58 -8.72
N PRO A 63 -8.92 15.30 -8.78
CA PRO A 63 -7.64 14.69 -9.11
C PRO A 63 -7.23 13.59 -8.13
N VAL A 64 -7.39 13.83 -6.83
CA VAL A 64 -7.05 12.87 -5.77
C VAL A 64 -8.00 11.68 -5.79
N TYR A 65 -9.28 11.90 -6.11
CA TYR A 65 -10.25 10.83 -6.25
C TYR A 65 -9.86 9.90 -7.41
N LEU A 66 -9.50 10.45 -8.58
CA LEU A 66 -9.07 9.67 -9.73
C LEU A 66 -7.73 8.96 -9.48
N PHE A 67 -6.81 9.63 -8.79
CA PHE A 67 -5.57 9.01 -8.34
C PHE A 67 -5.83 7.82 -7.40
N GLY A 68 -6.77 7.96 -6.45
CA GLY A 68 -7.19 6.87 -5.58
C GLY A 68 -7.81 5.69 -6.32
N LEU A 69 -8.54 5.93 -7.43
CA LEU A 69 -9.02 4.85 -8.30
C LEU A 69 -7.88 4.14 -9.02
N PHE A 70 -6.91 4.89 -9.54
CA PHE A 70 -5.72 4.32 -10.16
C PHE A 70 -4.92 3.48 -9.16
N TYR A 71 -4.69 4.01 -7.96
CA TYR A 71 -4.05 3.31 -6.86
C TYR A 71 -4.80 2.00 -6.52
N ALA A 72 -6.12 2.05 -6.41
CA ALA A 72 -6.95 0.89 -6.07
C ALA A 72 -6.84 -0.28 -7.07
N ILE A 73 -6.64 0.00 -8.36
CA ILE A 73 -6.45 -1.05 -9.38
C ILE A 73 -4.97 -1.43 -9.59
N GLY A 74 -4.06 -0.68 -8.98
CA GLY A 74 -2.61 -0.84 -9.12
C GLY A 74 -2.11 -2.24 -8.77
N PRO A 75 -2.45 -2.78 -7.58
CA PRO A 75 -2.06 -4.14 -7.20
C PRO A 75 -2.61 -5.20 -8.15
N MET A 76 -3.85 -5.06 -8.61
CA MET A 76 -4.45 -6.00 -9.56
C MET A 76 -3.73 -5.96 -10.93
N LEU A 77 -3.32 -4.78 -11.39
CA LEU A 77 -2.46 -4.67 -12.56
C LEU A 77 -1.09 -5.32 -12.33
N GLY A 78 -0.50 -5.09 -11.15
CA GLY A 78 0.77 -5.69 -10.72
C GLY A 78 0.74 -7.22 -10.81
N HIS A 79 -0.19 -7.83 -10.08
CA HIS A 79 -0.25 -9.27 -9.89
C HIS A 79 -1.00 -10.01 -11.03
N CYS A 80 -2.22 -9.58 -11.36
CA CYS A 80 -3.05 -10.27 -12.37
C CYS A 80 -2.55 -10.03 -13.80
N HIS A 81 -1.99 -8.86 -14.08
CA HIS A 81 -1.49 -8.49 -15.42
C HIS A 81 0.04 -8.45 -15.51
N ASN A 82 0.74 -8.96 -14.50
CA ASN A 82 2.20 -9.09 -14.44
C ASN A 82 2.98 -7.77 -14.52
N LEU A 83 2.40 -6.64 -14.11
CA LEU A 83 3.12 -5.36 -14.09
C LEU A 83 4.25 -5.35 -13.06
N TYR A 84 4.19 -6.15 -11.99
CA TYR A 84 5.31 -6.32 -11.05
C TYR A 84 6.58 -6.82 -11.74
N TYR A 85 6.42 -7.65 -12.78
CA TYR A 85 7.53 -8.27 -13.51
C TYR A 85 7.90 -7.51 -14.79
N THR A 86 6.94 -6.81 -15.40
CA THR A 86 7.11 -6.21 -16.73
C THR A 86 7.36 -4.70 -16.69
N VAL A 87 6.91 -4.01 -15.64
CA VAL A 87 7.11 -2.57 -15.48
C VAL A 87 8.08 -2.36 -14.32
N PRO A 88 9.31 -1.91 -14.60
CA PRO A 88 10.28 -1.64 -13.55
C PRO A 88 9.70 -0.70 -12.50
N TRP A 89 9.93 -1.01 -11.22
CA TRP A 89 9.53 -0.19 -10.07
C TRP A 89 8.01 -0.04 -9.88
N TRP A 90 7.17 -0.84 -10.56
CA TRP A 90 5.72 -0.72 -10.44
C TRP A 90 5.26 -0.77 -8.99
N ASP A 91 5.70 -1.81 -8.30
CA ASP A 91 5.35 -2.03 -6.90
C ASP A 91 5.85 -0.90 -5.99
N LYS A 92 7.15 -0.62 -6.05
CA LYS A 92 7.80 0.49 -5.35
C LYS A 92 7.10 1.85 -5.56
N MET A 93 6.60 2.10 -6.77
CA MET A 93 5.83 3.31 -7.10
C MET A 93 4.46 3.31 -6.42
N LEU A 94 3.78 2.16 -6.32
CA LEU A 94 2.52 2.04 -5.58
C LEU A 94 2.74 2.36 -4.11
N HIS A 95 3.76 1.79 -3.45
CA HIS A 95 4.07 2.12 -2.04
C HIS A 95 4.39 3.60 -1.85
N ILE A 96 5.26 4.21 -2.68
CA ILE A 96 5.49 5.67 -2.57
C ILE A 96 4.19 6.47 -2.76
N SER A 97 3.33 6.04 -3.68
CA SER A 97 2.05 6.68 -3.99
C SER A 97 1.03 6.55 -2.87
N GLY A 98 0.96 5.39 -2.21
CA GLY A 98 0.15 5.14 -1.02
C GLY A 98 0.56 6.11 0.08
N GLY A 99 1.87 6.23 0.31
CA GLY A 99 2.46 7.09 1.33
C GLY A 99 2.01 8.53 1.20
N VAL A 100 2.03 9.04 -0.03
CA VAL A 100 1.55 10.39 -0.35
C VAL A 100 0.04 10.51 -0.10
N MET A 101 -0.75 9.55 -0.56
CA MET A 101 -2.21 9.58 -0.47
C MET A 101 -2.70 9.53 0.99
N PHE A 102 -2.19 8.58 1.78
CA PHE A 102 -2.62 8.39 3.15
C PHE A 102 -2.07 9.48 4.07
N ALA A 103 -0.89 10.04 3.81
CA ALA A 103 -0.44 11.24 4.49
C ALA A 103 -1.37 12.44 4.23
N PHE A 104 -1.83 12.66 2.98
CA PHE A 104 -2.82 13.72 2.73
C PHE A 104 -4.12 13.48 3.51
N LEU A 105 -4.59 12.23 3.58
CA LEU A 105 -5.76 11.88 4.38
C LEU A 105 -5.53 12.18 5.86
N GLY A 106 -4.36 11.79 6.40
CA GLY A 106 -3.97 12.08 7.78
C GLY A 106 -3.95 13.58 8.09
N LEU A 107 -3.38 14.41 7.20
CA LEU A 107 -3.41 15.88 7.34
C LEU A 107 -4.84 16.40 7.42
N PHE A 108 -5.72 15.91 6.54
CA PHE A 108 -7.13 16.29 6.54
C PHE A 108 -7.85 15.89 7.83
N LEU A 109 -7.67 14.65 8.28
CA LEU A 109 -8.31 14.16 9.50
C LEU A 109 -7.87 14.99 10.71
N PHE A 110 -6.58 15.28 10.84
CA PHE A 110 -6.08 16.11 11.93
C PHE A 110 -6.69 17.52 11.91
N GLU A 111 -6.63 18.21 10.76
CA GLU A 111 -7.20 19.56 10.64
C GLU A 111 -8.71 19.57 10.88
N LYS A 112 -9.42 18.51 10.48
CA LYS A 112 -10.86 18.37 10.69
C LYS A 112 -11.23 18.21 12.16
N TYR A 113 -10.54 17.34 12.90
CA TYR A 113 -10.93 16.97 14.27
C TYR A 113 -10.22 17.80 15.35
N VAL A 114 -9.01 18.30 15.09
CA VAL A 114 -8.21 19.10 16.04
C VAL A 114 -8.22 20.60 15.71
N GLY A 115 -8.51 20.94 14.46
CA GLY A 115 -8.52 22.31 13.96
C GLY A 115 -7.20 22.74 13.33
N LYS A 116 -7.30 23.60 12.32
CA LYS A 116 -6.15 24.14 11.58
C LYS A 116 -5.50 25.27 12.38
N ASP A 117 -4.24 25.09 12.75
CA ASP A 117 -3.43 26.09 13.46
C ASP A 117 -1.97 26.02 12.99
N LYS A 118 -1.41 27.16 12.57
CA LYS A 118 -0.01 27.27 12.13
C LYS A 118 0.99 26.92 13.24
N LYS A 119 0.62 27.09 14.51
CA LYS A 119 1.46 26.66 15.64
C LYS A 119 1.53 25.14 15.77
N LYS A 120 0.56 24.41 15.20
CA LYS A 120 0.47 22.95 15.23
C LYS A 120 1.02 22.28 13.97
N THR A 121 1.57 23.03 13.01
CA THR A 121 1.98 22.50 11.69
C THR A 121 2.88 21.27 11.78
N VAL A 122 3.87 21.26 12.69
CA VAL A 122 4.75 20.10 12.88
C VAL A 122 3.99 18.90 13.45
N MET A 123 3.13 19.13 14.44
CA MET A 123 2.30 18.07 15.03
C MET A 123 1.31 17.48 14.01
N THR A 124 0.69 18.32 13.17
CA THR A 124 -0.17 17.85 12.08
C THR A 124 0.61 16.98 11.09
N ALA A 125 1.82 17.40 10.71
CA ALA A 125 2.67 16.64 9.80
C ALA A 125 3.13 15.30 10.41
N MET A 126 3.50 15.28 11.68
CA MET A 126 3.84 14.05 12.40
C MET A 126 2.65 13.10 12.50
N PHE A 127 1.45 13.61 12.80
CA PHE A 127 0.25 12.80 12.80
C PHE A 127 0.00 12.18 11.42
N ALA A 128 0.10 12.97 10.35
CA ALA A 128 -0.10 12.48 8.99
C ALA A 128 0.92 11.39 8.59
N LEU A 129 2.18 11.58 8.98
CA LEU A 129 3.23 10.58 8.79
C LEU A 129 2.90 9.26 9.51
N CYS A 130 2.60 9.33 10.80
CA CYS A 130 2.25 8.15 11.59
C CYS A 130 0.96 7.48 11.09
N PHE A 131 -0.02 8.28 10.64
CA PHE A 131 -1.26 7.77 10.07
C PHE A 131 -0.98 6.98 8.78
N SER A 132 -0.13 7.50 7.88
CA SER A 132 0.26 6.78 6.66
C SER A 132 0.98 5.48 6.96
N MET A 133 1.97 5.52 7.86
CA MET A 133 2.69 4.33 8.30
C MET A 133 1.77 3.28 8.92
N ALA A 134 0.75 3.68 9.68
CA ALA A 134 -0.21 2.75 10.25
C ALA A 134 -1.05 2.05 9.17
N ILE A 135 -1.39 2.74 8.07
CA ILE A 135 -2.05 2.11 6.93
C ILE A 135 -1.11 1.13 6.21
N ALA A 136 0.18 1.47 6.08
CA ALA A 136 1.22 0.58 5.55
C ALA A 136 1.21 -0.76 6.30
N VAL A 137 1.32 -0.71 7.62
CA VAL A 137 1.33 -1.91 8.47
C VAL A 137 0.06 -2.75 8.31
N LEU A 138 -1.11 -2.11 8.13
CA LEU A 138 -2.36 -2.83 7.89
C LEU A 138 -2.37 -3.55 6.55
N TRP A 139 -1.67 -3.03 5.53
CA TRP A 139 -1.49 -3.70 4.26
C TRP A 139 -0.59 -4.93 4.42
N GLU A 140 0.55 -4.80 5.09
CA GLU A 140 1.46 -5.93 5.39
C GLU A 140 0.75 -7.04 6.20
N PHE A 141 -0.16 -6.68 7.11
CA PHE A 141 -0.97 -7.66 7.82
C PHE A 141 -1.93 -8.44 6.90
N CYS A 142 -2.42 -7.80 5.83
CA CYS A 142 -3.24 -8.47 4.84
C CYS A 142 -2.40 -9.47 4.03
N GLU A 143 -1.20 -9.08 3.63
CA GLU A 143 -0.28 -9.93 2.83
C GLU A 143 0.20 -11.13 3.65
N PHE A 144 0.71 -10.89 4.85
CA PHE A 144 1.08 -11.96 5.78
C PHE A 144 -0.10 -12.92 6.05
N GLY A 145 -1.32 -12.37 6.17
CA GLY A 145 -2.53 -13.16 6.33
C GLY A 145 -2.87 -14.00 5.10
N ALA A 146 -2.70 -13.46 3.90
CA ALA A 146 -2.89 -14.17 2.64
C ALA A 146 -1.91 -15.34 2.53
N ASP A 147 -0.64 -15.09 2.81
CA ASP A 147 0.44 -16.08 2.68
C ASP A 147 0.24 -17.21 3.70
N THR A 148 -0.06 -16.84 4.95
CA THR A 148 -0.23 -17.81 6.04
C THR A 148 -1.50 -18.65 5.91
N PHE A 149 -2.65 -18.05 5.55
CA PHE A 149 -3.95 -18.73 5.65
C PHE A 149 -4.51 -19.19 4.30
N PHE A 150 -4.03 -18.64 3.20
CA PHE A 150 -4.53 -18.95 1.86
C PHE A 150 -3.46 -19.56 0.95
N GLY A 151 -2.23 -19.78 1.47
CA GLY A 151 -1.13 -20.39 0.71
C GLY A 151 -0.70 -19.54 -0.47
N MET A 152 -0.77 -18.22 -0.30
CA MET A 152 -0.35 -17.24 -1.30
C MET A 152 1.12 -16.86 -1.09
N ASP A 153 1.59 -16.00 -1.99
CA ASP A 153 2.94 -15.45 -2.00
C ASP A 153 2.81 -13.97 -2.40
N MET A 154 2.33 -13.16 -1.46
CA MET A 154 2.10 -11.73 -1.64
C MET A 154 3.31 -10.90 -1.23
N GLN A 155 4.16 -11.41 -0.33
CA GLN A 155 5.41 -10.79 0.08
C GLN A 155 6.57 -11.38 -0.74
N ASP A 156 7.26 -10.60 -1.57
CA ASP A 156 8.26 -11.12 -2.52
C ASP A 156 9.47 -11.75 -1.79
N ASP A 157 9.78 -12.99 -2.18
CA ASP A 157 10.96 -13.71 -1.70
C ASP A 157 12.28 -13.04 -2.11
N MET A 158 13.24 -12.97 -1.19
CA MET A 158 14.60 -12.51 -1.48
C MET A 158 15.67 -13.56 -1.18
N VAL A 159 16.66 -13.69 -2.07
CA VAL A 159 17.82 -14.54 -1.79
C VAL A 159 18.86 -13.76 -0.99
N ILE A 160 19.05 -14.16 0.26
CA ILE A 160 20.08 -13.62 1.16
C ILE A 160 21.20 -14.64 1.39
N THR A 161 22.42 -14.16 1.63
CA THR A 161 23.61 -15.02 1.81
C THR A 161 24.14 -15.01 3.24
N HIS A 162 23.42 -14.35 4.14
CA HIS A 162 23.79 -14.22 5.54
C HIS A 162 22.53 -14.15 6.42
N ILE A 163 22.52 -14.91 7.52
CA ILE A 163 21.46 -14.86 8.53
C ILE A 163 22.05 -14.66 9.92
N ASN A 164 21.35 -13.87 10.73
CA ASN A 164 21.63 -13.70 12.15
C ASN A 164 20.39 -14.12 12.93
N SER A 165 20.54 -15.06 13.86
CA SER A 165 19.42 -15.59 14.64
C SER A 165 19.90 -16.11 15.99
N TYR A 166 19.09 -15.88 17.03
CA TYR A 166 19.38 -16.43 18.35
C TYR A 166 19.16 -17.94 18.44
N LEU A 167 18.45 -18.55 17.47
CA LEU A 167 18.27 -20.00 17.40
C LEU A 167 19.51 -20.74 16.87
N LEU A 168 20.48 -20.01 16.30
CA LEU A 168 21.72 -20.57 15.78
C LEU A 168 22.80 -20.74 16.85
N ASP A 169 22.59 -20.15 18.03
CA ASP A 169 23.50 -20.24 19.16
C ASP A 169 22.85 -21.00 20.33
N GLU A 170 23.67 -21.57 21.21
CA GLU A 170 23.19 -22.29 22.40
C GLU A 170 22.90 -21.34 23.59
N GLY A 171 23.41 -20.11 23.56
CA GLY A 171 23.23 -19.11 24.60
C GLY A 171 21.88 -18.39 24.49
N VAL A 172 21.09 -18.40 25.57
CA VAL A 172 19.84 -17.63 25.65
C VAL A 172 20.09 -16.15 25.38
N GLY A 173 19.51 -15.63 24.29
CA GLY A 173 19.62 -14.21 23.91
C GLY A 173 20.93 -13.84 23.21
N VAL A 174 21.79 -14.80 22.88
CA VAL A 174 22.99 -14.59 22.05
C VAL A 174 22.62 -14.92 20.60
N ALA A 175 22.91 -13.99 19.68
CA ALA A 175 22.69 -14.23 18.25
C ALA A 175 23.88 -15.01 17.67
N GLY A 176 23.59 -16.14 17.04
CA GLY A 176 24.52 -16.83 16.14
C GLY A 176 24.37 -16.31 14.72
N SER A 177 25.34 -16.64 13.86
CA SER A 177 25.35 -16.18 12.48
C SER A 177 25.83 -17.26 11.51
N ILE A 178 25.25 -17.29 10.31
CA ILE A 178 25.76 -18.08 9.18
C ILE A 178 26.06 -17.09 8.06
N GLU A 179 27.30 -17.07 7.58
CA GLU A 179 27.77 -16.25 6.47
C GLU A 179 28.04 -17.12 5.24
N ASN A 180 28.02 -16.50 4.04
CA ASN A 180 28.33 -17.14 2.76
C ASN A 180 27.48 -18.39 2.49
N ILE A 181 26.17 -18.28 2.68
CA ILE A 181 25.23 -19.36 2.36
C ILE A 181 25.28 -19.61 0.86
N GLU A 182 25.77 -20.78 0.47
CA GLU A 182 25.80 -21.20 -0.93
C GLU A 182 24.64 -22.14 -1.28
N GLU A 183 24.24 -22.99 -0.33
CA GLU A 183 23.23 -24.03 -0.53
C GLU A 183 22.37 -24.20 0.72
N VAL A 184 21.07 -24.41 0.51
CA VAL A 184 20.10 -24.77 1.56
C VAL A 184 19.45 -26.09 1.17
N ILE A 185 19.39 -27.02 2.12
CA ILE A 185 18.81 -28.37 1.92
C ILE A 185 17.50 -28.47 2.70
N VAL A 186 16.40 -28.73 2.01
CA VAL A 186 15.06 -28.96 2.58
C VAL A 186 14.62 -30.36 2.19
N ASP A 187 14.31 -31.20 3.18
CA ASP A 187 13.92 -32.61 2.98
C ASP A 187 14.86 -33.41 2.05
N GLY A 188 16.16 -33.15 2.16
CA GLY A 188 17.21 -33.81 1.39
C GLY A 188 17.39 -33.29 -0.04
N GLN A 189 16.66 -32.24 -0.44
CA GLN A 189 16.79 -31.59 -1.75
C GLN A 189 17.46 -30.22 -1.60
N VAL A 190 18.41 -29.93 -2.48
CA VAL A 190 19.05 -28.62 -2.57
C VAL A 190 18.09 -27.65 -3.25
N LEU A 191 17.82 -26.50 -2.64
CA LEU A 191 17.00 -25.46 -3.26
C LEU A 191 17.69 -24.90 -4.51
N PRO A 192 16.93 -24.55 -5.57
CA PRO A 192 17.50 -24.10 -6.85
C PRO A 192 17.95 -22.62 -6.81
N VAL A 193 18.48 -22.14 -5.69
CA VAL A 193 18.97 -20.78 -5.48
C VAL A 193 20.32 -20.80 -4.75
N LYS A 194 21.21 -19.86 -5.11
CA LYS A 194 22.49 -19.71 -4.41
C LYS A 194 22.32 -18.79 -3.19
N GLY A 195 21.80 -19.34 -2.09
CA GLY A 195 21.55 -18.63 -0.84
C GLY A 195 20.38 -19.19 -0.05
N TYR A 196 19.95 -18.43 0.96
CA TYR A 196 18.76 -18.68 1.76
C TYR A 196 17.60 -17.81 1.27
N ILE A 197 16.39 -18.36 1.23
CA ILE A 197 15.17 -17.64 0.85
C ILE A 197 14.61 -16.93 2.07
N ASP A 198 14.68 -15.60 2.07
CA ASP A 198 13.96 -14.74 2.99
C ASP A 198 12.50 -14.63 2.54
N ILE A 199 11.59 -15.19 3.34
CA ILE A 199 10.16 -15.27 3.04
C ILE A 199 9.50 -13.94 3.39
N GLY A 200 9.68 -12.94 2.52
CA GLY A 200 8.97 -11.68 2.57
C GLY A 200 9.40 -10.64 3.62
N LEU A 201 10.32 -10.94 4.55
CA LEU A 201 10.71 -9.96 5.59
C LEU A 201 11.36 -8.71 4.98
N THR A 202 12.32 -8.89 4.08
CA THR A 202 13.02 -7.76 3.44
C THR A 202 12.08 -6.96 2.55
N ASP A 203 11.16 -7.63 1.87
CA ASP A 203 10.14 -7.01 1.02
C ASP A 203 9.19 -6.14 1.84
N THR A 204 8.53 -6.71 2.84
CA THR A 204 7.67 -5.97 3.79
C THR A 204 8.37 -4.76 4.40
N MET A 205 9.63 -4.91 4.80
CA MET A 205 10.39 -3.78 5.36
C MET A 205 10.67 -2.69 4.32
N LEU A 206 10.93 -3.08 3.07
CA LEU A 206 11.15 -2.15 1.97
C LEU A 206 9.86 -1.41 1.59
N ASP A 207 8.74 -2.09 1.58
CA ASP A 207 7.42 -1.54 1.24
C ASP A 207 6.94 -0.54 2.26
N MET A 208 7.03 -0.88 3.55
CA MET A 208 6.79 0.07 4.63
C MET A 208 7.73 1.27 4.57
N LEU A 209 8.99 1.08 4.18
CA LEU A 209 9.95 2.18 4.05
C LEU A 209 9.59 3.11 2.88
N LEU A 210 9.23 2.56 1.72
CA LEU A 210 8.86 3.31 0.53
C LEU A 210 7.56 4.10 0.73
N GLU A 211 6.59 3.49 1.39
CA GLU A 211 5.36 4.15 1.86
C GLU A 211 5.69 5.28 2.83
N THR A 212 6.59 5.04 3.80
CA THR A 212 7.06 6.08 4.72
C THR A 212 7.74 7.23 3.98
N MET A 213 8.55 6.96 2.95
CA MET A 213 9.19 7.99 2.13
C MET A 213 8.16 8.90 1.45
N GLY A 214 7.09 8.34 0.87
CA GLY A 214 5.98 9.11 0.30
C GLY A 214 5.34 10.04 1.34
N ALA A 215 5.09 9.53 2.55
CA ALA A 215 4.52 10.30 3.65
C ALA A 215 5.46 11.41 4.17
N VAL A 216 6.77 11.15 4.23
CA VAL A 216 7.79 12.15 4.61
C VAL A 216 7.82 13.31 3.63
N VAL A 217 7.72 13.06 2.32
CA VAL A 217 7.65 14.12 1.31
C VAL A 217 6.46 15.04 1.57
N VAL A 218 5.28 14.48 1.86
CA VAL A 218 4.08 15.25 2.21
C VAL A 218 4.29 16.06 3.49
N ALA A 219 4.87 15.46 4.53
CA ALA A 219 5.15 16.14 5.79
C ALA A 219 6.09 17.34 5.60
N ILE A 220 7.17 17.18 4.81
CA ILE A 220 8.12 18.26 4.51
C ILE A 220 7.42 19.40 3.75
N ILE A 221 6.65 19.08 2.70
CA ILE A 221 5.90 20.07 1.91
C ILE A 221 4.89 20.83 2.80
N TYR A 222 4.18 20.12 3.68
CA TYR A 222 3.23 20.73 4.60
C TYR A 222 3.89 21.69 5.59
N ILE A 223 5.05 21.31 6.14
CA ILE A 223 5.83 22.16 7.05
C ILE A 223 6.38 23.39 6.30
N ALA A 224 7.00 23.18 5.13
CA ALA A 224 7.56 24.25 4.32
C ALA A 224 6.50 25.26 3.86
N SER A 225 5.28 24.81 3.56
CA SER A 225 4.14 25.65 3.21
C SER A 225 3.46 26.31 4.42
N LYS A 226 3.96 26.08 5.65
CA LYS A 226 3.37 26.59 6.91
C LYS A 226 1.89 26.21 7.07
N GLY A 227 1.53 24.99 6.64
CA GLY A 227 0.16 24.46 6.67
C GLY A 227 -0.77 25.01 5.59
N ASN A 228 -0.28 25.79 4.63
CA ASN A 228 -1.06 26.28 3.49
C ASN A 228 -1.12 25.24 2.36
N PHE A 229 -1.55 24.03 2.68
CA PHE A 229 -1.71 22.94 1.73
C PHE A 229 -3.11 22.33 1.87
N ALA A 230 -3.89 22.31 0.78
CA ALA A 230 -5.29 21.89 0.81
C ALA A 230 -5.57 20.85 -0.27
N VAL A 231 -5.78 19.60 0.15
CA VAL A 231 -6.10 18.46 -0.74
C VAL A 231 -7.56 18.03 -0.60
N PHE A 232 -8.12 18.18 0.60
CA PHE A 232 -9.49 17.82 0.95
C PHE A 232 -10.27 19.09 1.32
N LYS A 233 -11.56 19.12 0.97
CA LYS A 233 -12.47 20.20 1.36
C LYS A 233 -13.54 19.67 2.31
N LYS A 234 -13.97 20.49 3.28
CA LYS A 234 -15.15 20.16 4.09
C LYS A 234 -16.37 20.07 3.17
N LYS A 235 -17.28 19.14 3.47
CA LYS A 235 -18.49 18.91 2.66
C LYS A 235 -19.39 20.17 2.60
N GLU A 236 -19.37 20.99 3.66
CA GLU A 236 -20.09 22.27 3.76
C GLU A 236 -19.46 23.37 2.88
N GLU A 237 -18.14 23.35 2.67
CA GLU A 237 -17.43 24.29 1.79
C GLU A 237 -17.44 23.87 0.31
N ALA A 238 -17.77 22.60 0.04
CA ALA A 238 -17.86 22.03 -1.32
C ALA A 238 -19.27 22.17 -1.95
N GLY A 239 -20.15 22.91 -1.27
CA GLY A 239 -21.57 23.13 -1.60
C GLY A 239 -21.92 24.59 -1.88
N THR A 240 -21.36 25.12 -2.96
CA THR A 240 -22.10 25.87 -4.00
C THR A 240 -21.73 25.23 -5.34
#